data_AF-A0AAN9E0L6-F1
#
_entry.id   AF-A0AAN9E0L6-F1
#
_cell.length_a   1.000
_cell.length_b   1.000
_cell.length_c   1.000
_cell.angle_alpha   90.00
_cell.angle_beta   90.00
_cell.angle_gamma   90.00
#
_symmetry.space_group_name_H-M   'P 1'
#
loop_
_entity.id
_entity.type
_entity.pdbx_description
1 polymer ?
#
loop_
_entity_poly.entity_id
_entity_poly.type
_entity_poly.pdbx_seq_one_letter_code
_entity_poly.pdbx_strand_id
1 'polypeptide(L)'
;MKEIDQAKNRILASDEWLRVKGCDGVYALGDCTIKQRKIMDDILDIFKAADKNNSGTLTVEEFRDVMDDIILRYPQVELYLKKEHLDLTTLLKDSQGNMRKEIDIEGFKLALSHADSQVKTLPATAQVASQ
;
A
#
# COMPACT_ATOMS: atom_id res chain seq x y z
N MET A 1 15.57 25.17 16.80
CA MET A 1 14.25 24.61 16.45
C MET A 1 14.47 23.67 15.27
N LYS A 2 14.17 22.37 15.39
CA LYS A 2 14.30 21.45 14.24
C LYS A 2 13.09 21.68 13.35
N GLU A 3 13.33 22.04 12.10
CA GLU A 3 12.27 22.13 11.10
C GLU A 3 11.75 20.72 10.80
N ILE A 4 10.44 20.54 10.90
CA ILE A 4 9.77 19.30 10.49
C ILE A 4 9.75 19.26 8.97
N ASP A 5 10.23 18.15 8.38
CA ASP A 5 10.37 17.92 6.93
C ASP A 5 9.02 17.82 6.21
N GLN A 6 8.34 18.96 6.18
CA GLN A 6 7.05 19.22 5.55
C GLN A 6 7.04 20.56 4.78
N ALA A 7 8.15 21.32 4.75
CA ALA A 7 8.23 22.65 4.13
C ALA A 7 7.87 22.69 2.63
N LYS A 8 7.92 21.54 1.94
CA LYS A 8 7.51 21.40 0.54
C LYS A 8 6.00 21.30 0.36
N ASN A 9 5.22 21.09 1.43
CA ASN A 9 3.77 20.97 1.39
C ASN A 9 3.12 22.27 1.87
N ARG A 10 2.04 22.69 1.19
CA ARG A 10 1.24 23.87 1.61
C ARG A 10 0.25 23.57 2.73
N ILE A 11 0.06 22.29 3.06
CA ILE A 11 -0.92 21.77 4.02
C ILE A 11 -0.20 20.76 4.92
N LEU A 12 -0.58 20.69 6.19
CA LEU A 12 -0.07 19.73 7.15
C LEU A 12 -0.39 18.29 6.70
N ALA A 13 0.63 17.43 6.70
CA ALA A 13 0.48 16.03 6.36
C ALA A 13 0.39 15.15 7.61
N SER A 14 -0.69 14.37 7.71
CA SER A 14 -0.85 13.30 8.68
C SER A 14 -0.78 11.92 8.02
N ASP A 15 -0.57 10.86 8.81
CA ASP A 15 -0.71 9.48 8.36
C ASP A 15 -2.13 8.94 8.57
N GLU A 16 -2.34 7.66 8.28
CA GLU A 16 -3.64 6.95 8.40
C GLU A 16 -4.16 6.88 9.84
N TRP A 17 -3.30 7.10 10.84
CA TRP A 17 -3.68 7.17 12.26
C TRP A 17 -3.79 8.63 12.74
N LEU A 18 -3.91 9.58 11.81
CA LEU A 18 -4.00 11.02 12.05
C LEU A 18 -2.73 11.64 12.65
N ARG A 19 -1.60 10.90 12.73
CA ARG A 19 -0.37 11.41 13.33
C ARG A 19 0.34 12.34 12.37
N VAL A 20 0.76 13.50 12.85
CA VAL A 20 1.47 14.50 12.05
C VAL A 20 2.86 13.99 11.70
N LYS A 21 3.21 13.97 10.41
CA LYS A 21 4.51 13.48 9.95
C LYS A 21 5.67 14.24 10.60
N GLY A 22 6.57 13.53 11.27
CA GLY A 22 7.76 14.11 11.92
C GLY A 22 7.51 14.68 13.33
N CYS A 23 6.32 14.46 13.89
CA CYS A 23 5.98 14.83 15.26
C CYS A 23 5.46 13.61 16.03
N ASP A 24 6.01 13.35 17.22
CA ASP A 24 5.49 12.31 18.11
C ASP A 24 4.37 12.88 18.99
N GLY A 25 3.26 12.13 19.12
CA GLY A 25 2.13 12.51 19.97
C GLY A 25 1.26 13.67 19.46
N VAL A 26 1.49 14.14 18.24
CA VAL A 26 0.70 15.20 17.60
C VAL A 26 -0.22 14.60 16.55
N TYR A 27 -1.51 14.93 16.62
CA TYR A 27 -2.54 14.44 15.71
C TYR A 27 -3.23 15.60 15.01
N ALA A 28 -3.66 15.40 13.77
CA ALA A 28 -4.38 16.40 12.98
C ALA A 28 -5.62 15.80 12.30
N LEU A 29 -6.74 16.52 12.40
CA LEU A 29 -8.02 16.18 11.80
C LEU A 29 -8.65 17.46 11.22
N GLY A 30 -9.48 17.33 10.19
CA GLY A 30 -10.09 18.45 9.47
C GLY A 30 -9.43 18.67 8.10
N ASP A 31 -9.16 19.92 7.72
CA ASP A 31 -8.60 20.29 6.40
C ASP A 31 -7.08 20.01 6.26
N CYS A 32 -6.59 18.94 6.91
CA CYS A 32 -5.24 18.43 6.75
C CYS A 32 -5.18 17.31 5.69
N THR A 33 -4.01 17.12 5.12
CA THR A 33 -3.80 16.09 4.10
C THR A 33 -3.41 14.77 4.76
N ILE A 34 -4.25 13.73 4.63
CA ILE A 34 -3.86 12.37 5.00
C ILE A 34 -3.02 11.78 3.88
N LYS A 35 -1.75 11.49 4.19
CA LYS A 35 -0.85 10.79 3.29
C LYS A 35 -0.99 9.28 3.53
N GLN A 36 -1.73 8.63 2.64
CA GLN A 36 -1.83 7.16 2.61
C GLN A 36 -0.44 6.54 2.37
N ARG A 37 -0.20 5.42 3.06
CA ARG A 37 1.06 4.69 2.98
C ARG A 37 1.16 3.95 1.64
N LYS A 38 2.35 3.98 1.06
CA LYS A 38 2.64 3.24 -0.15
C LYS A 38 3.12 1.84 0.18
N ILE A 39 2.59 0.85 -0.54
CA ILE A 39 3.00 -0.54 -0.40
C ILE A 39 4.48 -0.66 -0.80
N MET A 40 4.90 0.11 -1.80
CA MET A 40 6.28 0.11 -2.30
C MET A 40 7.32 0.52 -1.25
N ASP A 41 6.91 1.27 -0.22
CA ASP A 41 7.82 1.65 0.88
C ASP A 41 8.12 0.45 1.80
N ASP A 42 7.17 -0.47 1.95
CA ASP A 42 7.24 -1.64 2.85
C ASP A 42 7.41 -2.98 2.07
N ILE A 43 7.45 -2.95 0.73
CA ILE A 43 7.34 -4.13 -0.14
C ILE A 43 8.41 -5.20 0.13
N LEU A 44 9.63 -4.79 0.47
CA LEU A 44 10.74 -5.71 0.74
C LEU A 44 10.51 -6.48 2.04
N ASP A 45 9.99 -5.80 3.06
CA ASP A 45 9.75 -6.40 4.37
C ASP A 45 8.51 -7.29 4.33
N ILE A 46 7.48 -6.87 3.59
CA ILE A 46 6.31 -7.71 3.28
C ILE A 46 6.74 -8.99 2.56
N PHE A 47 7.58 -8.88 1.52
CA PHE A 47 8.05 -10.04 0.77
C PHE A 47 8.83 -11.01 1.66
N LYS A 48 9.76 -10.50 2.48
CA LYS A 48 10.54 -11.34 3.41
C LYS A 48 9.66 -12.02 4.47
N ALA A 49 8.60 -11.36 4.92
CA ALA A 49 7.66 -11.95 5.88
C ALA A 49 6.81 -13.05 5.23
N ALA A 50 6.52 -12.94 3.94
CA ALA A 50 5.77 -13.93 3.17
C ALA A 50 6.63 -15.15 2.77
N ASP A 51 7.92 -14.94 2.46
CA ASP A 51 8.89 -15.97 2.08
C ASP A 51 9.35 -16.78 3.30
N LYS A 52 8.45 -17.62 3.83
CA LYS A 52 8.65 -18.37 5.08
C LYS A 52 9.83 -19.35 4.99
N ASN A 53 10.12 -19.85 3.79
CA ASN A 53 11.21 -20.79 3.55
C ASN A 53 12.53 -20.11 3.12
N ASN A 54 12.57 -18.79 3.00
CA ASN A 54 13.69 -17.99 2.50
C ASN A 54 14.24 -18.51 1.15
N SER A 55 13.34 -18.94 0.26
CA SER A 55 13.72 -19.44 -1.07
C SER A 55 14.07 -18.30 -2.04
N GLY A 56 13.66 -17.07 -1.75
CA GLY A 56 13.76 -15.92 -2.63
C GLY A 56 12.59 -15.80 -3.62
N THR A 57 11.61 -16.71 -3.56
CA THR A 57 10.38 -16.70 -4.35
C THR A 57 9.18 -16.95 -3.43
N LEU A 58 8.00 -16.47 -3.84
CA LEU A 58 6.73 -16.76 -3.17
C LEU A 58 5.95 -17.77 -3.99
N THR A 59 5.56 -18.86 -3.35
CA THR A 59 4.58 -19.80 -3.91
C THR A 59 3.21 -19.14 -4.04
N VAL A 60 2.32 -19.73 -4.84
CA VAL A 60 0.92 -19.25 -4.97
C VAL A 60 0.19 -19.20 -3.61
N GLU A 61 0.50 -20.14 -2.72
CA GLU A 61 -0.09 -20.22 -1.38
C GLU A 61 0.41 -19.09 -0.49
N GLU A 62 1.74 -18.87 -0.42
CA GLU A 62 2.34 -17.77 0.35
C GLU A 62 1.89 -16.40 -0.17
N PHE A 63 1.77 -16.24 -1.49
CA PHE A 63 1.24 -15.03 -2.09
C PHE A 63 -0.22 -14.79 -1.67
N ARG A 64 -1.07 -15.81 -1.69
CA ARG A 64 -2.47 -15.65 -1.27
C ARG A 64 -2.59 -15.29 0.20
N ASP A 65 -1.85 -15.98 1.06
CA ASP A 65 -1.81 -15.71 2.49
C ASP A 65 -1.43 -14.24 2.78
N VAL A 66 -0.37 -13.74 2.14
CA VAL A 66 0.07 -12.35 2.38
C VAL A 66 -0.87 -11.32 1.75
N MET A 67 -1.58 -11.66 0.67
CA MET A 67 -2.49 -10.72 0.01
C MET A 67 -3.68 -10.32 0.89
N ASP A 68 -4.19 -11.22 1.74
CA ASP A 68 -5.26 -10.90 2.69
C ASP A 68 -4.79 -9.87 3.72
N ASP A 69 -3.58 -10.03 4.26
CA ASP A 69 -2.94 -9.07 5.16
C ASP A 69 -2.64 -7.73 4.48
N ILE A 70 -2.21 -7.77 3.21
CA ILE A 70 -1.96 -6.58 2.39
C ILE A 70 -3.26 -5.82 2.15
N ILE A 71 -4.37 -6.50 1.83
CA ILE A 71 -5.67 -5.85 1.61
C ILE A 71 -6.14 -5.14 2.88
N LEU A 72 -5.98 -5.78 4.04
CA LEU A 72 -6.34 -5.17 5.32
C LEU A 72 -5.51 -3.92 5.63
N ARG A 73 -4.21 -3.96 5.33
CA ARG A 73 -3.26 -2.90 5.69
C ARG A 73 -3.14 -1.80 4.63
N TYR A 74 -3.44 -2.12 3.37
CA TYR A 74 -3.41 -1.25 2.21
C TYR A 74 -4.71 -1.40 1.40
N PRO A 75 -5.83 -0.85 1.89
CA PRO A 75 -7.15 -1.00 1.26
C PRO A 75 -7.21 -0.54 -0.20
N GLN A 76 -6.27 0.31 -0.64
CA GLN A 76 -6.12 0.71 -2.04
C GLN A 76 -5.95 -0.47 -3.00
N VAL A 77 -5.42 -1.60 -2.54
CA VAL A 77 -5.25 -2.82 -3.35
C VAL A 77 -6.61 -3.41 -3.72
N GLU A 78 -7.50 -3.54 -2.74
CA GLU A 78 -8.84 -4.08 -2.98
C GLU A 78 -9.64 -3.17 -3.93
N LEU A 79 -9.52 -1.84 -3.74
CA LEU A 79 -10.16 -0.85 -4.61
C LEU A 79 -9.65 -0.95 -6.05
N TYR A 80 -8.35 -1.14 -6.24
CA TYR A 80 -7.76 -1.35 -7.57
C TYR A 80 -8.29 -2.62 -8.23
N LEU A 81 -8.29 -3.74 -7.50
CA LEU A 81 -8.79 -5.03 -8.01
C LEU A 81 -10.26 -4.95 -8.42
N LYS A 82 -11.12 -4.33 -7.60
CA LYS A 82 -12.53 -4.12 -7.91
C LYS A 82 -12.74 -3.23 -9.14
N LYS A 83 -11.97 -2.15 -9.25
CA LYS A 83 -12.08 -1.17 -10.35
C LYS A 83 -11.70 -1.77 -11.71
N GLU A 84 -10.64 -2.57 -11.74
CA GLU A 84 -10.15 -3.20 -12.97
C GLU A 84 -10.81 -4.58 -13.23
N HIS A 85 -11.76 -5.00 -12.39
CA HIS A 85 -12.39 -6.33 -12.44
C HIS A 85 -11.36 -7.47 -12.43
N LEU A 86 -10.29 -7.28 -11.68
CA LEU A 86 -9.17 -8.21 -11.54
C LEU A 86 -9.35 -9.05 -10.28
N ASP A 87 -8.98 -10.33 -10.40
CA ASP A 87 -8.89 -11.23 -9.26
C ASP A 87 -7.43 -11.36 -8.81
N LEU A 88 -7.17 -11.76 -7.56
CA LEU A 88 -5.82 -12.01 -7.04
C LEU A 88 -5.04 -12.98 -7.93
N THR A 89 -5.73 -13.95 -8.54
CA THR A 89 -5.13 -14.90 -9.48
C THR A 89 -4.61 -14.26 -10.76
N THR A 90 -5.13 -13.09 -11.15
CA THR A 90 -4.65 -12.36 -12.32
C THR A 90 -3.30 -11.70 -12.07
N LEU A 91 -3.00 -11.31 -10.83
CA LEU A 91 -1.69 -10.80 -10.42
C LEU A 91 -0.60 -11.88 -10.49
N LEU A 92 -1.00 -13.16 -10.49
CA LEU A 92 -0.10 -14.31 -10.61
C LEU A 92 0.21 -14.70 -12.06
N LYS A 93 -0.42 -14.05 -13.05
CA LYS A 93 -0.21 -14.38 -14.46
C LYS A 93 1.03 -13.69 -15.01
N ASP A 94 1.77 -14.39 -15.87
CA ASP A 94 2.88 -13.80 -16.62
C ASP A 94 2.38 -12.92 -17.78
N SER A 95 3.32 -12.30 -18.52
CA SER A 95 3.01 -11.47 -19.69
C SER A 95 2.34 -12.25 -20.85
N GLN A 96 2.35 -13.59 -20.79
CA GLN A 96 1.68 -14.48 -21.74
C GLN A 96 0.35 -15.01 -21.20
N GLY A 97 -0.06 -14.63 -19.99
CA GLY A 97 -1.29 -15.05 -19.35
C GLY A 97 -1.21 -16.43 -18.65
N ASN A 98 -0.03 -17.04 -18.58
CA ASN A 98 0.16 -18.31 -17.89
C ASN A 98 0.27 -18.09 -16.38
N MET A 99 -0.31 -19.01 -15.60
CA MET A 99 -0.17 -19.00 -14.14
C MET A 99 1.27 -19.30 -13.75
N ARG A 100 1.92 -18.35 -13.09
CA ARG A 100 3.23 -18.60 -12.49
C ARG A 100 3.05 -19.51 -11.28
N LYS A 101 3.93 -20.50 -11.14
CA LYS A 101 3.99 -21.34 -9.93
C LYS A 101 4.59 -20.59 -8.74
N GLU A 102 5.51 -19.68 -9.04
CA GLU A 102 6.27 -18.90 -8.06
C GLU A 102 6.49 -17.47 -8.59
N ILE A 103 6.61 -16.52 -7.67
CA ILE A 103 6.83 -15.11 -7.96
C ILE A 103 8.05 -14.62 -7.21
N ASP A 104 9.00 -14.04 -7.94
CA ASP A 104 10.14 -13.35 -7.38
C ASP A 104 9.77 -11.94 -6.90
N ILE A 105 10.70 -11.29 -6.21
CA ILE A 105 10.47 -9.96 -5.65
C ILE A 105 10.17 -8.90 -6.72
N GLU A 106 10.70 -9.06 -7.93
CA GLU A 106 10.42 -8.15 -9.05
C GLU A 106 9.01 -8.33 -9.57
N GLY A 107 8.55 -9.57 -9.76
CA GLY A 107 7.17 -9.87 -10.11
C GLY A 107 6.19 -9.38 -9.04
N PHE A 108 6.53 -9.56 -7.76
CA PHE A 108 5.72 -9.08 -6.64
C PHE A 108 5.59 -7.55 -6.64
N LYS A 109 6.69 -6.83 -6.84
CA LYS A 109 6.69 -5.37 -7.01
C LYS A 109 5.83 -4.94 -8.19
N LEU A 110 5.99 -5.59 -9.34
CA LEU A 110 5.26 -5.23 -10.55
C LEU A 110 3.74 -5.42 -10.38
N ALA A 111 3.33 -6.54 -9.78
CA ALA A 111 1.94 -6.86 -9.48
C ALA A 111 1.26 -5.77 -8.61
N LEU A 112 1.96 -5.24 -7.60
CA LEU A 112 1.40 -4.27 -6.66
C LEU A 112 1.67 -2.81 -7.04
N SER A 113 2.61 -2.54 -7.96
CA SER A 113 2.96 -1.18 -8.39
C SER A 113 1.78 -0.42 -8.99
N HIS A 114 0.92 -1.12 -9.75
CA HIS A 114 -0.28 -0.52 -10.33
C HIS A 114 -1.30 -0.14 -9.26
N ALA A 115 -1.52 -0.99 -8.26
CA ALA A 115 -2.37 -0.67 -7.12
C ALA A 115 -1.85 0.56 -6.35
N ASP A 116 -0.53 0.63 -6.12
CA ASP A 116 0.12 1.73 -5.41
C ASP A 116 0.07 3.07 -6.18
N SER A 117 0.00 3.01 -7.52
CA SER A 117 -0.19 4.20 -8.36
C SER A 117 -1.57 4.84 -8.24
N GLN A 118 -2.57 4.08 -7.78
CA GLN A 118 -3.95 4.55 -7.63
C GLN A 118 -4.22 5.26 -6.30
N VAL A 119 -3.20 5.38 -5.43
CA VAL A 119 -3.30 6.09 -4.15
C VAL A 119 -3.71 7.54 -4.39
N LYS A 120 -4.94 7.88 -3.99
CA LYS A 120 -5.49 9.23 -4.07
C LYS A 120 -5.35 9.90 -2.71
N THR A 121 -5.03 11.18 -2.72
CA THR A 121 -5.14 12.02 -1.53
C THR A 121 -6.62 12.18 -1.19
N LEU A 122 -7.00 11.93 0.07
CA LEU A 122 -8.38 12.14 0.51
C LEU A 122 -8.76 13.62 0.33
N PRO A 123 -9.94 13.94 -0.23
CA PRO A 123 -10.37 15.31 -0.40
C PRO A 123 -10.67 15.95 0.98
N ALA A 124 -10.16 17.15 1.21
CA ALA A 124 -10.45 17.96 2.40
C ALA A 124 -11.92 18.42 2.35
N THR A 125 -12.83 17.57 2.84
CA THR A 125 -14.27 17.83 2.89
C THR A 125 -14.80 17.49 4.28
N ALA A 126 -15.72 18.32 4.80
CA ALA A 126 -16.26 18.20 6.16
C ALA A 126 -16.90 16.83 6.46
N GLN A 127 -17.38 16.13 5.42
CA GLN A 127 -18.01 14.82 5.51
C GLN A 127 -17.03 13.68 5.83
N VAL A 128 -15.72 13.90 5.61
CA VAL A 128 -14.64 12.94 5.95
C VAL A 128 -14.17 13.14 7.40
N ALA A 129 -14.36 14.33 7.98
CA ALA A 129 -13.95 14.63 9.35
C ALA A 129 -14.88 14.03 10.43
N SER A 130 -16.07 13.56 10.05
CA SER A 130 -17.07 12.99 10.97
C SER A 130 -17.21 11.46 10.93
N GLN A 131 -16.33 10.75 10.22
CA GLN A 131 -16.35 9.27 10.13
C GLN A 131 -15.46 8.62 11.19
#